data_AF-A0A939CJN6-F1
#
_entry.id   AF-A0A939CJN6-F1
#
_cell.length_a   1.000
_cell.length_b   1.000
_cell.length_c   1.000
_cell.angle_alpha   90.00
_cell.angle_beta   90.00
_cell.angle_gamma   90.00
#
_symmetry.space_group_name_H-M   'P 1'
#
loop_
_entity.id
_entity.type
_entity.pdbx_description
1 polymer ?
#
loop_
_entity_poly.entity_id
_entity_poly.type
_entity_poly.pdbx_seq_one_letter_code
_entity_poly.pdbx_strand_id
1 'polypeptide(L)'
;MTQKPSAEKLVSEVLQTIDTKEIADESMRRTVEILLNLIEQQQVEIKKLQSENQKLRDENNRLKGEEGKPDIKANKKKGFKNDHSSEKERKTPARHHKRSKNETIKVDREQIVTYPKEKLPPDAEFKGYVRGASRREEVIIQDILLKTDNVLFRKQKYYSPQTGKTYLAPLPFGYDGEFGPGIKALVMSLYYGGNMTQGKLLEFLSDIGISMSAGYLSNLLIKNQEVFVAEYQEVCSQGLASSPWQHFDQTGARVAGVNHTTNVICNPLYTIYQTTRNKDRLSVLKVLQ
;
A
#
# COMPACT_ATOMS: atom_id res chain seq x y z
N MET A 1 26.73 -33.94 2.66
CA MET A 1 26.17 -33.56 3.97
C MET A 1 24.87 -34.33 4.17
N THR A 2 24.93 -35.44 4.90
CA THR A 2 23.78 -36.27 5.27
C THR A 2 22.91 -35.50 6.27
N GLN A 3 21.69 -35.12 5.86
CA GLN A 3 20.72 -34.53 6.79
C GLN A 3 20.34 -35.59 7.82
N LYS A 4 20.75 -35.37 9.08
CA LYS A 4 20.31 -36.15 10.23
C LYS A 4 18.77 -36.15 10.24
N PRO A 5 18.09 -37.30 10.31
CA PRO A 5 16.62 -37.33 10.41
C PRO A 5 16.20 -36.55 11.67
N SER A 6 15.15 -35.72 11.52
CA SER A 6 14.55 -34.97 12.64
C SER A 6 14.19 -35.95 13.76
N ALA A 7 14.43 -35.55 15.02
CA ALA A 7 14.13 -36.37 16.20
C ALA A 7 12.68 -36.86 16.22
N GLU A 8 11.74 -36.08 15.67
CA GLU A 8 10.32 -36.46 15.52
C GLU A 8 10.12 -37.69 14.62
N LYS A 9 10.95 -37.85 13.59
CA LYS A 9 10.87 -38.95 12.63
C LYS A 9 11.36 -40.26 13.24
N LEU A 10 12.42 -40.19 14.05
CA LEU A 10 12.97 -41.32 14.80
C LEU A 10 11.98 -41.79 15.89
N VAL A 11 11.33 -40.87 16.59
CA VAL A 11 10.32 -41.21 17.61
C VAL A 11 9.08 -41.84 16.96
N SER A 12 8.63 -41.33 15.81
CA SER A 12 7.52 -41.94 15.05
C SER A 12 7.84 -43.33 14.52
N GLU A 13 9.09 -43.58 14.09
CA GLU A 13 9.53 -44.90 13.64
C GLU A 13 9.58 -45.89 14.81
N VAL A 14 10.13 -45.49 15.96
CA VAL A 14 10.18 -46.34 17.16
C VAL A 14 8.79 -46.72 17.67
N LEU A 15 7.85 -45.75 17.73
CA LEU A 15 6.47 -46.02 18.17
C LEU A 15 5.69 -46.93 17.22
N GLN A 16 6.04 -46.97 15.92
CA GLN A 16 5.42 -47.88 14.94
C GLN A 16 5.97 -49.30 14.99
N THR A 17 7.13 -49.51 15.64
CA THR A 17 7.83 -50.81 15.70
C THR A 17 7.66 -51.57 17.01
N ILE A 18 7.03 -50.99 18.04
CA ILE A 18 6.86 -51.66 19.34
C ILE A 18 5.59 -52.53 19.30
N ASP A 19 5.76 -53.85 19.20
CA ASP A 19 4.69 -54.83 19.44
C ASP A 19 4.79 -55.38 20.88
N THR A 20 3.84 -54.98 21.73
CA THR A 20 3.82 -55.40 23.14
C THR A 20 3.51 -56.90 23.32
N LYS A 21 3.03 -57.59 22.27
CA LYS A 21 2.70 -59.02 22.30
C LYS A 21 3.91 -59.94 22.24
N GLU A 22 5.07 -59.44 21.85
CA GLU A 22 6.32 -60.21 21.80
C GLU A 22 7.05 -60.24 23.16
N ILE A 23 6.61 -59.44 24.14
CA ILE A 23 7.19 -59.41 25.49
C ILE A 23 6.71 -60.65 26.27
N ALA A 24 7.62 -61.58 26.57
CA ALA A 24 7.29 -62.85 27.22
C ALA A 24 6.93 -62.73 28.71
N ASP A 25 7.47 -61.73 29.42
CA ASP A 25 7.15 -61.47 30.83
C ASP A 25 5.87 -60.63 30.98
N GLU A 26 4.87 -61.17 31.68
CA GLU A 26 3.55 -60.58 31.83
C GLU A 26 3.58 -59.28 32.65
N SER A 27 4.45 -59.20 33.65
CA SER A 27 4.66 -58.01 34.48
C SER A 27 5.28 -56.86 33.67
N MET A 28 6.32 -57.18 32.88
CA MET A 28 6.96 -56.22 31.98
C MET A 28 6.01 -55.75 30.87
N ARG A 29 5.22 -56.66 30.28
CA ARG A 29 4.22 -56.31 29.26
C ARG A 29 3.23 -55.28 29.79
N ARG A 30 2.65 -55.54 30.97
CA ARG A 30 1.68 -54.64 31.60
C ARG A 30 2.28 -53.28 31.96
N THR A 31 3.54 -53.26 32.39
CA THR A 31 4.27 -52.02 32.69
C THR A 31 4.49 -51.19 31.42
N VAL A 32 4.90 -51.82 30.32
CA VAL A 32 5.11 -51.15 29.03
C VAL A 32 3.81 -50.57 28.48
N GLU A 33 2.69 -51.30 28.58
CA GLU A 33 1.37 -50.80 28.15
C GLU A 33 0.94 -49.55 28.93
N ILE A 34 1.14 -49.54 30.26
CA ILE A 34 0.83 -48.38 31.10
C ILE A 34 1.71 -47.18 30.71
N LEU A 35 3.00 -47.40 30.46
CA LEU A 35 3.92 -46.34 30.05
C LEU A 35 3.56 -45.77 28.68
N LEU A 36 3.16 -46.60 27.71
CA LEU A 36 2.73 -46.15 26.39
C LEU A 36 1.47 -45.28 26.48
N ASN A 37 0.48 -45.69 27.28
CA ASN A 37 -0.73 -44.91 27.51
C ASN A 37 -0.42 -43.56 28.18
N LEU A 38 0.51 -43.55 29.15
CA LEU A 38 0.93 -42.32 29.81
C LEU A 38 1.66 -41.38 28.84
N ILE A 39 2.53 -41.92 27.98
CA ILE A 39 3.22 -41.14 26.94
C ILE A 39 2.22 -40.55 25.95
N GLU A 40 1.21 -41.31 25.54
CA GLU A 40 0.15 -40.81 24.66
C GLU A 40 -0.62 -39.65 25.32
N GLN A 41 -1.03 -39.83 26.59
CA GLN A 41 -1.72 -38.79 27.35
C GLN A 41 -0.86 -37.52 27.48
N GLN A 42 0.43 -37.68 27.78
CA GLN A 42 1.38 -36.56 27.85
C GLN A 42 1.56 -35.88 26.49
N GLN A 43 1.62 -36.62 25.38
CA GLN A 43 1.72 -36.01 24.05
C GLN A 43 0.48 -35.20 23.68
N VAL A 44 -0.72 -35.69 24.04
CA VAL A 44 -1.97 -34.95 23.83
C VAL A 44 -1.96 -33.64 24.62
N GLU A 45 -1.51 -33.68 25.87
CA GLU A 45 -1.43 -32.51 26.74
C GLU A 45 -0.38 -31.50 26.26
N ILE A 46 0.80 -31.96 25.83
CA ILE A 46 1.84 -31.12 25.23
C ILE A 46 1.31 -30.41 23.97
N LYS A 47 0.60 -31.11 23.08
CA LYS A 47 0.00 -30.50 21.89
C LYS A 47 -1.03 -29.42 22.25
N LYS A 48 -1.84 -29.68 23.28
CA LYS A 48 -2.82 -28.70 23.79
C LYS A 48 -2.13 -27.46 24.34
N LEU A 49 -1.12 -27.63 25.19
CA LEU A 49 -0.35 -26.52 25.76
C LEU A 49 0.41 -25.72 24.70
N GLN A 50 0.98 -26.38 23.69
CA GLN A 50 1.63 -25.69 22.56
C GLN A 50 0.65 -24.84 21.77
N SER A 51 -0.56 -25.35 21.51
CA SER A 51 -1.63 -24.61 20.83
C SER A 51 -2.07 -23.39 21.65
N GLU A 52 -2.24 -23.56 22.95
CA GLU A 52 -2.62 -22.46 23.85
C GLU A 52 -1.51 -21.40 23.98
N ASN A 53 -0.24 -21.82 24.08
CA ASN A 53 0.89 -20.91 24.11
C ASN A 53 1.00 -20.09 22.81
N GLN A 54 0.73 -20.73 21.66
CA GLN A 54 0.72 -20.03 20.37
C GLN A 54 -0.39 -18.97 20.33
N LYS A 55 -1.61 -19.30 20.77
CA LYS A 55 -2.72 -18.32 20.87
C LYS A 55 -2.38 -17.14 21.78
N LEU A 56 -1.77 -17.40 22.93
CA LEU A 56 -1.36 -16.34 23.87
C LEU A 56 -0.26 -15.45 23.29
N ARG A 57 0.67 -16.02 22.52
CA ARG A 57 1.70 -15.23 21.80
C ARG A 57 1.09 -14.35 20.72
N ASP A 58 0.17 -14.89 19.93
CA ASP A 58 -0.51 -14.13 18.87
C ASP A 58 -1.35 -12.98 19.46
N GLU A 59 -2.00 -13.21 20.60
CA GLU A 59 -2.71 -12.18 21.35
C GLU A 59 -1.78 -11.09 21.90
N ASN A 60 -0.60 -11.46 22.41
CA ASN A 60 0.40 -10.52 22.90
C ASN A 60 0.95 -9.63 21.76
N ASN A 61 1.21 -10.23 20.59
CA ASN A 61 1.63 -9.49 19.40
C ASN A 61 0.54 -8.51 18.94
N ARG A 62 -0.73 -8.95 18.92
CA ARG A 62 -1.87 -8.08 18.62
C ARG A 62 -1.95 -6.87 19.57
N LEU A 63 -1.79 -7.10 20.88
CA LEU A 63 -1.79 -6.02 21.88
C LEU A 63 -0.61 -5.05 21.72
N LYS A 64 0.51 -5.52 21.14
CA LYS A 64 1.69 -4.70 20.81
C LYS A 64 1.61 -4.02 19.43
N GLY A 65 0.55 -4.27 18.65
CA GLY A 65 0.39 -3.74 17.30
C GLY A 65 1.18 -4.48 16.22
N GLU A 66 1.67 -5.69 16.52
CA GLU A 66 2.34 -6.59 15.58
C GLU A 66 1.36 -7.67 15.08
N GLU A 67 1.63 -8.24 13.90
CA GLU A 67 0.84 -9.36 13.37
C GLU A 67 1.23 -10.70 14.03
N GLY A 68 0.22 -11.55 14.27
CA GLY A 68 0.43 -12.92 14.76
C GLY A 68 1.09 -13.82 13.71
N LYS A 69 1.44 -15.04 14.11
CA LYS A 69 2.11 -15.99 13.21
C LYS A 69 1.21 -16.34 12.00
N PRO A 70 1.68 -16.20 10.75
CA PRO A 70 0.87 -16.50 9.57
C PRO A 70 0.57 -18.00 9.46
N ASP A 71 -0.67 -18.34 9.09
CA ASP A 71 -1.11 -19.72 8.83
C ASP A 71 -0.59 -20.19 7.45
N ILE A 72 0.54 -20.88 7.45
CA ILE A 72 1.15 -21.44 6.25
C ILE A 72 0.46 -22.77 5.94
N LYS A 73 -0.50 -22.75 5.02
CA LYS A 73 -1.15 -23.96 4.51
C LYS A 73 -0.12 -24.91 3.90
N ALA A 74 -0.27 -26.22 4.16
CA ALA A 74 0.55 -27.25 3.56
C ALA A 74 0.51 -27.17 2.02
N ASN A 75 1.68 -27.22 1.40
CA ASN A 75 1.82 -27.15 -0.05
C ASN A 75 1.20 -28.41 -0.67
N LYS A 76 0.00 -28.29 -1.25
CA LYS A 76 -0.63 -29.40 -1.99
C LYS A 76 0.27 -29.74 -3.18
N LYS A 77 0.92 -30.91 -3.15
CA LYS A 77 1.53 -31.50 -4.34
C LYS A 77 0.42 -31.77 -5.36
N LYS A 78 0.13 -30.80 -6.23
CA LYS A 78 -0.67 -31.03 -7.43
C LYS A 78 0.10 -32.03 -8.29
N GLY A 79 -0.51 -33.18 -8.56
CA GLY A 79 -0.04 -34.07 -9.61
C GLY A 79 -0.01 -33.31 -10.93
N PHE A 80 1.16 -33.20 -11.54
CA PHE A 80 1.33 -32.67 -12.88
C PHE A 80 0.79 -33.69 -13.87
N LYS A 81 -0.50 -33.62 -14.18
CA LYS A 81 -1.04 -34.06 -15.46
C LYS A 81 -1.86 -32.92 -16.01
N ASN A 82 -1.17 -32.11 -16.80
CA ASN A 82 -1.61 -31.46 -18.03
C ASN A 82 -0.57 -30.40 -18.33
N ASP A 83 0.10 -30.57 -19.46
CA ASP A 83 0.99 -29.58 -20.04
C ASP A 83 0.13 -28.39 -20.51
N HIS A 84 -0.25 -27.53 -19.57
CA HIS A 84 -0.89 -26.24 -19.84
C HIS A 84 0.17 -25.16 -20.08
N SER A 85 1.39 -25.54 -20.46
CA SER A 85 2.45 -24.59 -20.75
C SER A 85 2.27 -24.07 -22.17
N SER A 86 1.90 -22.81 -22.31
CA SER A 86 1.93 -22.09 -23.59
C SER A 86 3.37 -21.75 -24.00
N GLU A 87 4.26 -22.75 -24.04
CA GLU A 87 5.66 -22.56 -24.45
C GLU A 87 5.77 -21.96 -25.86
N LYS A 88 4.80 -22.25 -26.73
CA LYS A 88 4.70 -21.64 -28.08
C LYS A 88 4.33 -20.14 -28.07
N GLU A 89 3.77 -19.61 -26.98
CA GLU A 89 3.45 -18.18 -26.81
C GLU A 89 4.53 -17.42 -26.01
N ARG A 90 5.56 -18.13 -25.53
CA ARG A 90 6.62 -17.53 -24.73
C ARG A 90 7.56 -16.73 -25.63
N LYS A 91 7.29 -15.43 -25.75
CA LYS A 91 8.21 -14.47 -26.39
C LYS A 91 9.59 -14.61 -25.75
N THR A 92 10.61 -14.89 -26.56
CA THR A 92 12.01 -14.79 -26.13
C THR A 92 12.26 -13.38 -25.59
N PRO A 93 12.89 -13.22 -24.42
CA PRO A 93 13.16 -11.89 -23.86
C PRO A 93 13.95 -11.08 -24.89
N ALA A 94 13.38 -9.96 -25.34
CA ALA A 94 14.10 -9.04 -26.21
C ALA A 94 15.38 -8.58 -25.50
N ARG A 95 16.49 -8.47 -26.24
CA ARG A 95 17.74 -7.90 -25.71
C ARG A 95 17.46 -6.49 -25.20
N HIS A 96 17.43 -6.34 -23.88
CA HIS A 96 17.18 -5.06 -23.23
C HIS A 96 18.43 -4.19 -23.35
N HIS A 97 18.44 -3.29 -24.34
CA HIS A 97 19.41 -2.20 -24.39
C HIS A 97 19.12 -1.25 -23.23
N LYS A 98 19.98 -1.24 -22.21
CA LYS A 98 19.90 -0.23 -21.15
C LYS A 98 20.19 1.13 -21.77
N ARG A 99 19.14 1.93 -21.99
CA ARG A 99 19.28 3.35 -22.34
C ARG A 99 20.11 4.05 -21.26
N SER A 100 20.95 4.99 -21.67
CA SER A 100 21.68 5.81 -20.69
C SER A 100 20.65 6.59 -19.87
N LYS A 101 20.79 6.57 -18.54
CA LYS A 101 19.78 7.16 -17.64
C LYS A 101 19.74 8.68 -17.72
N ASN A 102 20.79 9.32 -18.24
CA ASN A 102 20.98 10.76 -18.19
C ASN A 102 20.49 11.47 -19.45
N GLU A 103 20.46 10.79 -20.62
CA GLU A 103 20.04 11.40 -21.89
C GLU A 103 18.59 11.92 -21.89
N THR A 104 17.73 11.41 -21.00
CA THR A 104 16.32 11.79 -20.93
C THR A 104 15.99 12.71 -19.76
N ILE A 105 16.94 13.04 -18.89
CA ILE A 105 16.66 13.87 -17.71
C ILE A 105 16.74 15.34 -18.11
N LYS A 106 15.63 16.07 -17.97
CA LYS A 106 15.59 17.52 -18.15
C LYS A 106 16.35 18.20 -17.01
N VAL A 107 17.28 19.10 -17.34
CA VAL A 107 17.99 19.93 -16.37
C VAL A 107 17.24 21.26 -16.21
N ASP A 108 16.70 21.51 -15.02
CA ASP A 108 15.98 22.76 -14.72
C ASP A 108 16.92 23.89 -14.27
N ARG A 109 18.10 23.56 -13.73
CA ARG A 109 19.13 24.52 -13.32
C ARG A 109 20.52 23.92 -13.49
N GLU A 110 21.46 24.75 -13.95
CA GLU A 110 22.89 24.41 -13.98
C GLU A 110 23.61 25.13 -12.84
N GLN A 111 24.48 24.40 -12.12
CA GLN A 111 25.32 24.99 -11.08
C GLN A 111 26.78 24.64 -11.32
N ILE A 112 27.60 25.68 -11.50
CA ILE A 112 29.03 25.52 -11.72
C ILE A 112 29.72 25.35 -10.37
N VAL A 113 30.33 24.17 -10.15
CA VAL A 113 31.15 23.90 -8.98
C VAL A 113 32.57 24.41 -9.27
N THR A 114 32.99 25.46 -8.57
CA THR A 114 34.33 26.03 -8.72
C THR A 114 35.30 25.32 -7.78
N TYR A 115 36.46 24.92 -8.29
CA TYR A 115 37.51 24.35 -7.46
C TYR A 115 38.23 25.45 -6.66
N PRO A 116 38.48 25.29 -5.34
CA PRO A 116 39.19 26.27 -4.54
C PRO A 116 40.62 26.49 -5.05
N LYS A 117 40.96 27.72 -5.49
CA LYS A 117 42.26 28.02 -6.11
C LYS A 117 43.46 27.77 -5.18
N GLU A 118 43.26 27.90 -3.87
CA GLU A 118 44.29 27.64 -2.85
C GLU A 118 44.76 26.18 -2.80
N LYS A 119 43.91 25.25 -3.26
CA LYS A 119 44.23 23.82 -3.32
C LYS A 119 44.83 23.42 -4.67
N LEU A 120 44.92 24.35 -5.61
CA LEU A 120 45.49 24.08 -6.92
C LEU A 120 47.01 24.32 -6.88
N PRO A 121 47.78 23.45 -7.53
CA PRO A 121 49.17 23.75 -7.87
C PRO A 121 49.29 25.08 -8.62
N PRO A 122 50.40 25.83 -8.47
CA PRO A 122 50.58 27.13 -9.13
C PRO A 122 50.54 27.08 -10.67
N ASP A 123 50.85 25.91 -11.24
CA ASP A 123 50.84 25.61 -12.67
C ASP A 123 49.47 25.09 -13.16
N ALA A 124 48.46 25.00 -12.28
CA ALA A 124 47.15 24.50 -12.65
C ALA A 124 46.39 25.50 -13.54
N GLU A 125 46.16 25.10 -14.78
CA GLU A 125 45.38 25.87 -15.76
C GLU A 125 43.94 25.35 -15.85
N PHE A 126 43.00 26.27 -16.03
CA PHE A 126 41.61 25.92 -16.29
C PHE A 126 41.43 25.38 -17.72
N LYS A 127 41.05 24.10 -17.86
CA LYS A 127 40.86 23.42 -19.16
C LYS A 127 39.40 23.31 -19.62
N GLY A 128 38.50 24.10 -19.03
CA GLY A 128 37.07 24.03 -19.31
C GLY A 128 36.31 23.09 -18.37
N TYR A 129 35.02 22.90 -18.65
CA TYR A 129 34.15 21.97 -17.92
C TYR A 129 34.23 20.58 -18.52
N VAL A 130 34.20 19.57 -17.66
CA VAL A 130 34.17 18.17 -18.10
C VAL A 130 32.87 17.95 -18.88
N ARG A 131 32.97 17.47 -20.12
CA ARG A 131 31.83 17.11 -20.98
C ARG A 131 31.91 15.63 -21.30
N GLY A 132 30.95 14.84 -20.83
CA GLY A 132 30.99 13.40 -21.09
C GLY A 132 29.86 12.59 -20.47
N ALA A 133 29.39 11.60 -21.24
CA ALA A 133 28.34 10.65 -20.83
C ALA A 133 28.81 9.61 -19.79
N SER A 134 30.07 9.70 -19.34
CA SER A 134 30.62 8.84 -18.30
C SER A 134 30.13 9.29 -16.93
N ARG A 135 29.74 8.32 -16.09
CA ARG A 135 29.15 8.52 -14.74
C ARG A 135 30.00 9.34 -13.76
N ARG A 136 31.22 9.71 -14.13
CA ARG A 136 32.21 10.44 -13.32
C ARG A 136 32.47 11.87 -13.81
N GLU A 137 31.86 12.27 -14.93
CA GLU A 137 32.29 13.45 -15.70
C GLU A 137 31.27 14.58 -15.67
N GLU A 138 30.02 14.33 -16.08
CA GLU A 138 28.88 15.21 -15.82
C GLU A 138 27.90 14.53 -14.85
N VAL A 139 27.61 15.19 -13.72
CA VAL A 139 26.75 14.64 -12.66
C VAL A 139 25.42 15.36 -12.64
N ILE A 140 24.39 14.75 -13.22
CA ILE A 140 23.00 15.20 -13.07
C ILE A 140 22.46 14.60 -11.76
N ILE A 141 22.12 15.48 -10.80
CA ILE A 141 21.47 15.09 -9.55
C ILE A 141 19.98 15.45 -9.66
N GLN A 142 19.12 14.44 -9.55
CA GLN A 142 17.68 14.65 -9.43
C GLN A 142 17.34 14.87 -7.97
N ASP A 143 16.82 16.05 -7.67
CA ASP A 143 16.45 16.48 -6.33
C ASP A 143 15.10 17.19 -6.38
N ILE A 144 14.46 17.39 -5.23
CA ILE A 144 13.15 18.05 -5.12
C ILE A 144 13.25 19.28 -4.21
N LEU A 145 12.69 20.40 -4.67
CA LEU A 145 12.57 21.61 -3.87
C LEU A 145 11.12 21.78 -3.41
N LEU A 146 10.87 21.44 -2.14
CA LEU A 146 9.59 21.71 -1.48
C LEU A 146 9.68 23.05 -0.75
N LYS A 147 8.89 24.03 -1.17
CA LYS A 147 8.80 25.35 -0.51
C LYS A 147 7.40 25.94 -0.67
N THR A 148 7.06 26.88 0.20
CA THR A 148 5.85 27.70 0.05
C THR A 148 6.00 28.73 -1.07
N ASP A 149 4.86 29.10 -1.66
CA ASP A 149 4.73 30.22 -2.59
C ASP A 149 3.50 31.06 -2.17
N ASN A 150 3.70 31.88 -1.14
CA ASN A 150 2.62 32.67 -0.52
C ASN A 150 2.44 34.00 -1.27
N VAL A 151 1.24 34.22 -1.81
CA VAL A 151 0.91 35.42 -2.61
C VAL A 151 -0.07 36.32 -1.84
N LEU A 152 0.30 37.58 -1.61
CA LEU A 152 -0.58 38.59 -1.03
C LEU A 152 -1.36 39.34 -2.13
N PHE A 153 -2.64 39.01 -2.31
CA PHE A 153 -3.52 39.72 -3.23
C PHE A 153 -4.09 41.01 -2.61
N ARG A 154 -3.64 42.17 -3.11
CA ARG A 154 -4.23 43.47 -2.77
C ARG A 154 -5.36 43.79 -3.73
N LYS A 155 -6.60 43.53 -3.31
CA LYS A 155 -7.80 43.74 -4.13
C LYS A 155 -8.15 45.23 -4.18
N GLN A 156 -8.27 45.80 -5.38
CA GLN A 156 -8.80 47.14 -5.55
C GLN A 156 -10.26 47.19 -5.10
N LYS A 157 -10.65 48.27 -4.42
CA LYS A 157 -11.99 48.52 -3.90
C LYS A 157 -12.47 49.88 -4.39
N TYR A 158 -13.62 49.89 -5.04
CA TYR A 158 -14.30 51.11 -5.48
C TYR A 158 -15.66 51.18 -4.79
N TYR A 159 -16.09 52.39 -4.42
CA TYR A 159 -17.42 52.64 -3.88
C TYR A 159 -18.16 53.61 -4.79
N SER A 160 -19.40 53.31 -5.14
CA SER A 160 -20.28 54.20 -5.90
C SER A 160 -21.35 54.75 -4.96
N PRO A 161 -21.26 56.02 -4.53
CA PRO A 161 -22.26 56.64 -3.67
C PRO A 161 -23.66 56.65 -4.29
N GLN A 162 -23.75 56.84 -5.61
CA GLN A 162 -25.02 56.89 -6.34
C GLN A 162 -25.78 55.56 -6.29
N THR A 163 -25.07 54.44 -6.34
CA THR A 163 -25.68 53.10 -6.30
C THR A 163 -25.65 52.46 -4.92
N GLY A 164 -24.94 53.06 -3.96
CA GLY A 164 -24.69 52.48 -2.63
C GLY A 164 -23.87 51.19 -2.65
N LYS A 165 -23.18 50.88 -3.75
CA LYS A 165 -22.48 49.59 -3.95
C LYS A 165 -20.97 49.72 -3.89
N THR A 166 -20.34 48.68 -3.36
CA THR A 166 -18.89 48.48 -3.38
C THR A 166 -18.54 47.46 -4.46
N TYR A 167 -17.55 47.77 -5.28
CA TYR A 167 -16.98 46.90 -6.30
C TYR A 167 -15.58 46.49 -5.86
N LEU A 168 -15.33 45.19 -5.78
CA LEU A 168 -14.03 44.62 -5.44
C LEU A 168 -13.47 43.89 -6.66
N ALA A 169 -12.18 44.07 -6.95
CA ALA A 169 -11.50 43.29 -7.96
C ALA A 169 -11.61 41.78 -7.62
N PRO A 170 -11.98 40.91 -8.58
CA PRO A 170 -12.02 39.48 -8.33
C PRO A 170 -10.61 38.91 -8.17
N LEU A 171 -10.49 37.75 -7.53
CA LEU A 171 -9.24 36.99 -7.54
C LEU A 171 -9.07 36.28 -8.88
N PRO A 172 -7.82 35.98 -9.30
CA PRO A 172 -7.58 35.13 -10.45
C PRO A 172 -8.27 33.77 -10.30
N PHE A 173 -8.59 33.13 -11.43
CA PHE A 173 -9.25 31.82 -11.44
C PHE A 173 -8.49 30.78 -10.61
N GLY A 174 -9.22 29.98 -9.84
CA GLY A 174 -8.68 28.95 -8.95
C GLY A 174 -8.19 29.45 -7.58
N TYR A 175 -8.06 30.77 -7.37
CA TYR A 175 -7.76 31.34 -6.05
C TYR A 175 -9.04 31.71 -5.31
N ASP A 176 -9.32 30.96 -4.24
CA ASP A 176 -10.41 31.22 -3.31
C ASP A 176 -10.00 30.79 -1.89
N GLY A 177 -10.57 31.46 -0.89
CA GLY A 177 -10.25 31.23 0.52
C GLY A 177 -8.78 31.53 0.85
N GLU A 178 -8.20 30.71 1.72
CA GLU A 178 -6.85 30.89 2.27
C GLU A 178 -5.77 30.09 1.52
N PHE A 179 -6.16 29.07 0.74
CA PHE A 179 -5.23 28.14 0.08
C PHE A 179 -5.42 28.16 -1.44
N GLY A 180 -4.31 28.28 -2.16
CA GLY A 180 -4.30 28.31 -3.61
C GLY A 180 -4.61 26.95 -4.27
N PRO A 181 -4.85 26.94 -5.60
CA PRO A 181 -5.27 25.75 -6.34
C PRO A 181 -4.22 24.62 -6.31
N GLY A 182 -2.93 24.96 -6.27
CA GLY A 182 -1.85 23.98 -6.22
C GLY A 182 -1.86 23.12 -4.95
N ILE A 183 -2.03 23.75 -3.78
CA ILE A 183 -2.13 23.01 -2.50
C ILE A 183 -3.41 22.18 -2.46
N LYS A 184 -4.54 22.72 -2.93
CA LYS A 184 -5.80 21.97 -3.01
C LYS A 184 -5.64 20.71 -3.87
N ALA A 185 -5.04 20.83 -5.05
CA ALA A 185 -4.79 19.70 -5.94
C ALA A 185 -3.81 18.68 -5.34
N LEU A 186 -2.73 19.15 -4.70
CA LEU A 186 -1.74 18.29 -4.04
C LEU A 186 -2.38 17.50 -2.90
N VAL A 187 -3.18 18.15 -2.05
CA VAL A 187 -3.91 17.51 -0.95
C VAL A 187 -4.81 16.39 -1.46
N MET A 188 -5.61 16.66 -2.50
CA MET A 188 -6.49 15.66 -3.10
C MET A 188 -5.70 14.47 -3.67
N SER A 189 -4.59 14.75 -4.35
CA SER A 189 -3.74 13.72 -4.96
C SER A 189 -3.07 12.82 -3.91
N LEU A 190 -2.54 13.41 -2.82
CA LEU A 190 -1.89 12.66 -1.76
C LEU A 190 -2.88 11.88 -0.91
N TYR A 191 -4.06 12.44 -0.64
CA TYR A 191 -5.08 11.76 0.13
C TYR A 191 -5.70 10.58 -0.65
N TYR A 192 -6.24 10.84 -1.84
CA TYR A 192 -6.96 9.82 -2.62
C TYR A 192 -6.03 8.95 -3.48
N GLY A 193 -4.99 9.52 -4.09
CA GLY A 193 -4.03 8.78 -4.90
C GLY A 193 -2.88 8.15 -4.10
N GLY A 194 -2.44 8.84 -3.04
CA GLY A 194 -1.35 8.39 -2.17
C GLY A 194 -1.80 7.65 -0.90
N ASN A 195 -3.11 7.58 -0.63
CA ASN A 195 -3.68 6.99 0.60
C ASN A 195 -3.07 7.56 1.90
N MET A 196 -2.64 8.83 1.89
CA MET A 196 -2.11 9.47 3.09
C MET A 196 -3.23 9.77 4.08
N THR A 197 -2.98 9.50 5.38
CA THR A 197 -3.93 9.89 6.43
C THR A 197 -3.94 11.42 6.59
N GLN A 198 -5.07 11.99 7.03
CA GLN A 198 -5.18 13.45 7.24
C GLN A 198 -4.10 13.98 8.20
N GLY A 199 -3.79 13.23 9.27
CA GLY A 199 -2.74 13.62 10.22
C GLY A 199 -1.35 13.69 9.57
N LYS A 200 -0.98 12.69 8.76
CA LYS A 200 0.31 12.70 8.04
C LYS A 200 0.36 13.76 6.95
N LEU A 201 -0.77 14.07 6.34
CA LEU A 201 -0.85 15.16 5.38
C LEU A 201 -0.63 16.52 6.05
N LEU A 202 -1.21 16.75 7.22
CA LEU A 202 -0.99 17.98 8.00
C LEU A 202 0.47 18.13 8.44
N GLU A 203 1.08 17.04 8.92
CA GLU A 203 2.50 16.98 9.28
C GLU A 203 3.36 17.37 8.08
N PHE A 204 3.16 16.71 6.94
CA PHE A 204 3.86 17.01 5.69
C PHE A 204 3.71 18.47 5.24
N LEU A 205 2.48 19.01 5.27
CA LEU A 205 2.23 20.40 4.89
C LEU A 205 2.92 21.38 5.85
N SER A 206 2.87 21.09 7.16
CA SER A 206 3.52 21.89 8.19
C SER A 206 5.04 21.92 8.01
N ASP A 207 5.66 20.78 7.70
CA ASP A 207 7.11 20.66 7.47
C ASP A 207 7.58 21.52 6.28
N ILE A 208 6.71 21.71 5.29
CA ILE A 208 6.98 22.58 4.12
C ILE A 208 6.72 24.06 4.46
N GLY A 209 6.08 24.35 5.60
CA GLY A 209 5.73 25.70 6.05
C GLY A 209 4.30 26.13 5.70
N ILE A 210 3.42 25.20 5.31
CA ILE A 210 2.00 25.47 5.07
C ILE A 210 1.23 25.32 6.38
N SER A 211 0.65 26.43 6.86
CA SER A 211 -0.21 26.41 8.05
C SER A 211 -1.65 26.07 7.66
N MET A 212 -2.10 24.87 8.00
CA MET A 212 -3.46 24.39 7.73
C MET A 212 -4.07 23.73 8.96
N SER A 213 -5.33 24.04 9.25
CA SER A 213 -6.06 23.38 10.35
C SER A 213 -6.62 22.03 9.91
N ALA A 214 -6.76 21.09 10.86
CA ALA A 214 -7.39 19.80 10.59
C ALA A 214 -8.85 19.95 10.11
N GLY A 215 -9.58 20.94 10.63
CA GLY A 215 -10.95 21.24 10.22
C GLY A 215 -11.02 21.74 8.77
N TYR A 216 -10.07 22.60 8.35
CA TYR A 216 -9.98 23.03 6.96
C TYR A 216 -9.68 21.85 6.04
N LEU A 217 -8.69 21.03 6.38
CA LEU A 217 -8.33 19.85 5.59
C LEU A 217 -9.51 18.89 5.43
N SER A 218 -10.21 18.57 6.52
CA SER A 218 -11.38 17.71 6.49
C SER A 218 -12.46 18.28 5.56
N ASN A 219 -12.78 19.58 5.70
CA ASN A 219 -13.73 20.26 4.83
C ASN A 219 -13.29 20.25 3.36
N LEU A 220 -12.00 20.47 3.07
CA LEU A 220 -11.46 20.43 1.72
C LEU A 220 -11.65 19.05 1.07
N LEU A 221 -11.54 17.97 1.85
CA LEU A 221 -11.68 16.59 1.35
C LEU A 221 -13.14 16.16 1.16
N ILE A 222 -14.06 16.63 2.02
CA ILE A 222 -15.45 16.13 2.07
C ILE A 222 -16.50 17.09 1.50
N LYS A 223 -16.20 18.39 1.40
CA LYS A 223 -17.16 19.38 0.89
C LYS A 223 -16.96 19.64 -0.61
N ASN A 224 -17.96 20.25 -1.22
CA ASN A 224 -17.98 20.62 -2.64
C ASN A 224 -17.81 19.42 -3.60
N GLN A 225 -18.35 18.26 -3.22
CA GLN A 225 -18.28 17.04 -4.02
C GLN A 225 -19.39 16.94 -5.09
N GLU A 226 -20.22 17.95 -5.27
CA GLU A 226 -21.39 17.90 -6.17
C GLU A 226 -21.00 17.48 -7.60
N VAL A 227 -19.93 18.05 -8.14
CA VAL A 227 -19.41 17.69 -9.46
C VAL A 227 -18.93 16.24 -9.49
N PHE A 228 -18.20 15.80 -8.46
CA PHE A 228 -17.72 14.41 -8.37
C PHE A 228 -18.84 13.41 -8.14
N VAL A 229 -19.91 13.79 -7.44
CA VAL A 229 -21.09 12.94 -7.24
C VAL A 229 -21.83 12.77 -8.57
N ALA A 230 -21.99 13.85 -9.34
CA ALA A 230 -22.57 13.78 -10.67
C ALA A 230 -21.73 12.89 -11.61
N GLU A 231 -20.40 13.11 -11.64
CA GLU A 231 -19.47 12.29 -12.42
C GLU A 231 -19.50 10.81 -11.99
N TYR A 232 -19.52 10.54 -10.67
CA TYR A 232 -19.64 9.18 -10.14
C TYR A 232 -20.93 8.49 -10.61
N GLN A 233 -22.06 9.19 -10.57
CA GLN A 233 -23.35 8.66 -11.04
C GLN A 233 -23.33 8.38 -12.55
N GLU A 234 -22.72 9.27 -13.33
CA GLU A 234 -22.55 9.09 -14.77
C GLU A 234 -21.66 7.87 -15.07
N VAL A 235 -20.50 7.75 -14.42
CA VAL A 235 -19.61 6.60 -14.55
C VAL A 235 -20.30 5.30 -14.14
N CYS A 236 -21.12 5.32 -13.09
CA CYS A 236 -21.87 4.14 -12.66
C CYS A 236 -22.87 3.71 -13.75
N SER A 237 -23.71 4.63 -14.22
CA SER A 237 -24.74 4.34 -15.23
C SER A 237 -24.15 3.90 -16.58
N GLN A 238 -23.15 4.63 -17.08
CA GLN A 238 -22.47 4.30 -18.35
C GLN A 238 -21.61 3.04 -18.21
N GLY A 239 -20.95 2.86 -17.06
CA GLY A 239 -20.17 1.67 -16.75
C GLY A 239 -21.03 0.41 -16.77
N LEU A 240 -22.21 0.45 -16.14
CA LEU A 240 -23.16 -0.67 -16.17
C LEU A 240 -23.65 -0.98 -17.59
N ALA A 241 -23.88 0.05 -18.41
CA ALA A 241 -24.31 -0.11 -19.81
C ALA A 241 -23.17 -0.56 -20.76
N SER A 242 -21.91 -0.36 -20.38
CA SER A 242 -20.76 -0.60 -21.24
C SER A 242 -20.47 -2.08 -21.56
N SER A 243 -21.05 -3.02 -20.79
CA SER A 243 -20.79 -4.45 -20.95
C SER A 243 -22.01 -5.27 -20.52
N PRO A 244 -22.33 -6.39 -21.20
CA PRO A 244 -23.39 -7.31 -20.79
C PRO A 244 -23.03 -8.11 -19.52
N TRP A 245 -21.80 -8.02 -19.05
CA TRP A 245 -21.33 -8.65 -17.82
C TRP A 245 -20.56 -7.65 -16.97
N GLN A 246 -20.64 -7.83 -15.66
CA GLN A 246 -19.92 -7.03 -14.68
C GLN A 246 -19.24 -7.97 -13.69
N HIS A 247 -18.02 -7.64 -13.28
CA HIS A 247 -17.40 -8.27 -12.13
C HIS A 247 -17.93 -7.62 -10.86
N PHE A 248 -18.21 -8.43 -9.84
CA PHE A 248 -18.75 -7.97 -8.58
C PHE A 248 -17.99 -8.64 -7.43
N ASP A 249 -17.43 -7.83 -6.55
CA ASP A 249 -16.75 -8.27 -5.34
C ASP A 249 -17.25 -7.48 -4.11
N GLN A 250 -17.03 -8.02 -2.92
CA GLN A 250 -17.45 -7.39 -1.67
C GLN A 250 -16.35 -7.51 -0.62
N THR A 251 -15.98 -6.37 -0.04
CA THR A 251 -15.04 -6.31 1.09
C THR A 251 -15.69 -5.67 2.32
N GLY A 252 -15.24 -6.08 3.51
CA GLY A 252 -15.71 -5.49 4.76
C GLY A 252 -15.19 -4.07 4.92
N ALA A 253 -16.04 -3.17 5.44
CA ALA A 253 -15.65 -1.81 5.81
C ALA A 253 -16.17 -1.44 7.20
N ARG A 254 -15.51 -0.47 7.83
CA ARG A 254 -15.91 0.08 9.13
C ARG A 254 -16.20 1.57 8.93
N VAL A 255 -17.47 1.96 9.05
CA VAL A 255 -17.89 3.36 8.96
C VAL A 255 -18.40 3.79 10.32
N ALA A 256 -17.75 4.80 10.92
CA ALA A 256 -18.07 5.32 12.25
C ALA A 256 -18.23 4.23 13.34
N GLY A 257 -17.36 3.21 13.31
CA GLY A 257 -17.41 2.12 14.29
C GLY A 257 -18.52 1.09 14.06
N VAL A 258 -19.19 1.10 12.90
CA VAL A 258 -20.21 0.13 12.50
C VAL A 258 -19.75 -0.66 11.28
N ASN A 259 -20.01 -1.97 11.27
CA ASN A 259 -19.68 -2.84 10.15
C ASN A 259 -20.55 -2.50 8.94
N HIS A 260 -19.89 -2.32 7.80
CA HIS A 260 -20.47 -2.06 6.49
C HIS A 260 -19.84 -3.02 5.48
N THR A 261 -20.41 -3.05 4.28
CA THR A 261 -19.86 -3.80 3.14
C THR A 261 -19.60 -2.83 2.00
N THR A 262 -18.37 -2.81 1.48
CA THR A 262 -18.03 -2.09 0.25
C THR A 262 -18.19 -3.04 -0.92
N ASN A 263 -19.10 -2.69 -1.83
CA ASN A 263 -19.34 -3.42 -3.06
C ASN A 263 -18.43 -2.83 -4.14
N VAL A 264 -17.70 -3.69 -4.85
CA VAL A 264 -16.83 -3.33 -5.96
C VAL A 264 -17.47 -3.84 -7.23
N ILE A 265 -17.80 -2.94 -8.14
CA ILE A 265 -18.32 -3.30 -9.47
C ILE A 265 -17.33 -2.81 -10.50
N CYS A 266 -16.88 -3.71 -11.37
CA CYS A 266 -15.90 -3.34 -12.38
C CYS A 266 -15.99 -4.17 -13.65
N ASN A 267 -15.41 -3.59 -14.70
CA ASN A 267 -15.07 -4.27 -15.94
C ASN A 267 -13.78 -3.61 -16.50
N PRO A 268 -13.29 -3.97 -17.69
CA PRO A 268 -12.06 -3.38 -18.25
C PRO A 268 -12.08 -1.85 -18.44
N LEU A 269 -13.25 -1.21 -18.39
CA LEU A 269 -13.45 0.21 -18.67
C LEU A 269 -13.69 1.05 -17.40
N TYR A 270 -14.16 0.46 -16.30
CA TYR A 270 -14.46 1.21 -15.07
C TYR A 270 -14.35 0.36 -13.80
N THR A 271 -14.26 1.04 -12.66
CA THR A 271 -14.40 0.44 -11.34
C THR A 271 -15.09 1.43 -10.42
N ILE A 272 -16.17 1.00 -9.76
CA ILE A 272 -16.89 1.78 -8.76
C ILE A 272 -16.89 1.06 -7.42
N TYR A 273 -16.93 1.86 -6.36
CA TYR A 273 -16.98 1.39 -4.98
C TYR A 273 -18.21 1.98 -4.32
N GLN A 274 -19.10 1.14 -3.79
CA GLN A 274 -20.29 1.59 -3.09
C GLN A 274 -20.46 0.87 -1.76
N THR A 275 -20.41 1.65 -0.68
CA THR A 275 -20.52 1.14 0.68
C THR A 275 -21.97 1.10 1.14
N THR A 276 -22.47 -0.11 1.44
CA THR A 276 -23.80 -0.36 1.99
C THR A 276 -23.70 -0.85 3.43
N ARG A 277 -24.74 -0.61 4.23
CA ARG A 277 -24.79 -1.06 5.63
C ARG A 277 -24.79 -2.59 5.75
N ASN A 278 -25.50 -3.26 4.84
CA ASN A 278 -25.72 -4.70 4.86
C ASN A 278 -25.17 -5.37 3.60
N LYS A 279 -25.04 -6.70 3.66
CA LYS A 279 -24.63 -7.59 2.56
C LYS A 279 -25.81 -8.37 1.97
N ASP A 280 -27.03 -7.88 2.12
CA ASP A 280 -28.23 -8.58 1.66
C ASP A 280 -28.50 -8.34 0.17
N ARG A 281 -29.39 -9.15 -0.41
CA ARG A 281 -29.73 -9.08 -1.84
C ARG A 281 -30.25 -7.71 -2.27
N LEU A 282 -31.01 -7.00 -1.43
CA LEU A 282 -31.53 -5.68 -1.78
C LEU A 282 -30.40 -4.65 -1.83
N SER A 283 -29.45 -4.75 -0.90
CA SER A 283 -28.25 -3.90 -0.92
C SER A 283 -27.45 -4.11 -2.22
N VAL A 284 -27.30 -5.35 -2.69
CA VAL A 284 -26.61 -5.64 -3.96
C VAL A 284 -27.38 -5.06 -5.17
N LEU A 285 -28.69 -5.28 -5.22
CA LEU A 285 -29.53 -4.74 -6.30
C LEU A 285 -29.48 -3.21 -6.36
N LYS A 286 -29.42 -2.54 -5.21
CA LYS A 286 -29.30 -1.08 -5.13
C LYS A 286 -27.97 -0.53 -5.68
N VAL A 287 -26.91 -1.33 -5.75
CA VAL A 287 -25.65 -0.88 -6.37
C VAL A 287 -25.68 -1.06 -7.90
N LEU A 288 -26.57 -1.93 -8.39
CA LEU A 288 -26.74 -2.23 -9.83
C LEU A 288 -27.85 -1.40 -10.50
N GLN A 289 -28.52 -0.52 -9.76
CA GLN A 289 -29.66 0.31 -10.18
C GLN A 289 -29.37 1.78 -9.88
#